data_AF-A0A5P8M7C3-F1
#
_entry.id   AF-A0A5P8M7C3-F1
#
_cell.length_a   1.000
_cell.length_b   1.000
_cell.length_c   1.000
_cell.angle_alpha   90.00
_cell.angle_beta   90.00
_cell.angle_gamma   90.00
#
_symmetry.space_group_name_H-M   'P 1'
#
loop_
_entity.id
_entity.type
_entity.pdbx_description
1 polymer ?
#
loop_
_entity_poly.entity_id
_entity_poly.type
_entity_poly.pdbx_seq_one_letter_code
_entity_poly.pdbx_strand_id
1 'polypeptide(L)'
;MKFIEAVAFNYVIDTLHSFAKTRHSGDLPKYAILWNTHFGLLTGRTYEFDSQVDLPVTSRSYDPTYGEVERTYAKFGEDSETGFQALRSTIYRSYMGDLKSPVGLYRNPDLLLADATAIAKQDLLTEVDVVQNRMLDVSFYESGKAIPFLISDKLAELEPISLISKN
;
A
#
# COMPACT_ATOMS: atom_id res chain seq x y z
N MET A 1 -4.52 -6.88 -11.48
CA MET A 1 -4.08 -7.52 -10.22
C MET A 1 -5.28 -7.62 -9.29
N LYS A 2 -5.41 -8.69 -8.51
CA LYS A 2 -6.50 -8.84 -7.53
C LYS A 2 -6.42 -7.75 -6.47
N PHE A 3 -7.53 -7.43 -5.80
CA PHE A 3 -7.52 -6.37 -4.80
C PHE A 3 -6.49 -6.59 -3.68
N ILE A 4 -6.32 -7.84 -3.23
CA ILE A 4 -5.30 -8.18 -2.21
C ILE A 4 -3.87 -7.95 -2.69
N GLU A 5 -3.59 -8.21 -3.97
CA GLU A 5 -2.30 -7.90 -4.61
C GLU A 5 -2.12 -6.37 -4.69
N ALA A 6 -3.20 -5.61 -4.93
CA ALA A 6 -3.14 -4.15 -4.95
C ALA A 6 -2.92 -3.55 -3.56
N VAL A 7 -3.41 -4.20 -2.49
CA VAL A 7 -3.08 -3.89 -1.09
C VAL A 7 -1.59 -4.11 -0.84
N ALA A 8 -1.07 -5.29 -1.21
CA ALA A 8 0.34 -5.60 -1.11
C ALA A 8 1.20 -4.59 -1.89
N PHE A 9 0.80 -4.22 -3.10
CA PHE A 9 1.50 -3.26 -3.94
C PHE A 9 1.60 -1.87 -3.27
N ASN A 10 0.48 -1.32 -2.79
CA ASN A 10 0.46 -0.04 -2.06
C ASN A 10 1.41 -0.07 -0.86
N TYR A 11 1.32 -1.15 -0.07
CA TYR A 11 2.16 -1.32 1.12
C TYR A 11 3.65 -1.49 0.79
N VAL A 12 4.00 -2.13 -0.32
CA VAL A 12 5.38 -2.25 -0.80
C VAL A 12 5.96 -0.87 -1.11
N ILE A 13 5.21 -0.03 -1.83
CA ILE A 13 5.64 1.35 -2.15
C ILE A 13 5.88 2.15 -0.88
N ASP A 14 4.96 2.10 0.09
CA ASP A 14 5.09 2.81 1.36
C ASP A 14 6.26 2.28 2.21
N THR A 15 6.45 0.97 2.26
CA THR A 15 7.56 0.35 3.01
C THR A 15 8.91 0.72 2.41
N LEU A 16 9.06 0.66 1.09
CA LEU A 16 10.28 1.06 0.39
C LEU A 16 10.59 2.54 0.59
N HIS A 17 9.56 3.40 0.61
CA HIS A 17 9.73 4.80 0.93
C HIS A 17 10.31 4.99 2.33
N SER A 18 9.71 4.35 3.33
CA SER A 18 10.16 4.41 4.72
C SER A 18 11.61 3.92 4.87
N PHE A 19 11.97 2.83 4.20
CA PHE A 19 13.35 2.32 4.18
C PHE A 19 14.33 3.24 3.45
N ALA A 20 13.92 3.85 2.35
CA ALA A 20 14.75 4.83 1.65
C ALA A 20 15.00 6.08 2.53
N LYS A 21 13.99 6.54 3.28
CA LYS A 21 14.12 7.66 4.23
C LYS A 21 15.04 7.36 5.41
N THR A 22 15.11 6.12 5.90
CA THR A 22 16.07 5.80 6.98
C THR A 22 17.52 5.80 6.52
N ARG A 23 17.76 5.64 5.21
CA ARG A 23 19.10 5.62 4.58
C ARG A 23 19.48 6.94 3.89
N HIS A 24 18.56 7.89 3.78
CA HIS A 24 18.79 9.16 3.09
C HIS A 24 18.14 10.33 3.84
N SER A 25 18.92 11.36 4.14
CA SER A 25 18.47 12.57 4.84
C SER A 25 17.84 13.62 3.93
N GLY A 26 17.87 13.45 2.61
CA GLY A 26 17.27 14.38 1.65
C GLY A 26 15.81 14.03 1.33
N ASP A 27 15.12 14.98 0.69
CA ASP A 27 13.74 14.79 0.27
C ASP A 27 13.64 13.69 -0.80
N LEU A 28 12.75 12.74 -0.55
CA LEU A 28 12.35 11.71 -1.50
C LEU A 28 10.93 12.01 -1.99
N PRO A 29 10.64 11.84 -3.29
CA PRO A 29 9.30 12.08 -3.82
C PRO A 29 8.32 11.10 -3.19
N LYS A 30 7.15 11.56 -2.76
CA LYS A 30 6.04 10.64 -2.43
C LYS A 30 5.31 10.28 -3.70
N TYR A 31 5.13 9.00 -3.97
CA TYR A 31 4.38 8.56 -5.15
C TYR A 31 2.90 8.32 -4.84
N ALA A 32 2.04 8.87 -5.70
CA ALA A 32 0.69 8.36 -5.92
C ALA A 32 0.76 7.21 -6.92
N ILE A 33 -0.09 6.20 -6.75
CA ILE A 33 -0.21 5.13 -7.73
C ILE A 33 -1.36 5.50 -8.67
N LEU A 34 -1.08 5.51 -9.97
CA LEU A 34 -2.10 5.61 -11.01
C LEU A 34 -2.58 4.20 -11.34
N TRP A 35 -3.87 3.97 -11.10
CA TRP A 35 -4.56 2.71 -11.32
C TRP A 35 -5.39 2.81 -12.59
N ASN A 36 -5.25 1.81 -13.45
CA ASN A 36 -6.23 1.50 -14.48
C ASN A 36 -7.29 0.57 -13.88
N THR A 37 -8.55 0.98 -14.01
CA THR A 37 -9.72 0.30 -13.43
C THR A 37 -10.88 0.32 -14.43
N HIS A 38 -11.93 -0.47 -14.18
CA HIS A 38 -13.15 -0.40 -14.99
C HIS A 38 -13.90 0.95 -14.89
N PHE A 39 -13.59 1.78 -13.89
CA PHE A 39 -14.09 3.15 -13.77
C PHE A 39 -13.20 4.18 -14.49
N GLY A 40 -12.16 3.72 -15.21
CA GLY A 40 -11.14 4.56 -15.82
C GLY A 40 -9.89 4.73 -14.95
N LEU A 41 -9.10 5.74 -15.28
CA LEU A 41 -7.85 6.06 -14.59
C LEU A 41 -8.10 6.82 -13.30
N LEU A 42 -7.56 6.33 -12.19
CA LEU A 42 -7.71 6.97 -10.87
C LEU A 42 -6.46 6.80 -10.01
N THR A 43 -6.31 7.66 -9.01
CA THR A 43 -5.36 7.48 -7.91
C THR A 43 -6.11 7.16 -6.62
N GLY A 44 -5.48 6.45 -5.69
CA GLY A 44 -6.06 6.11 -4.39
C GLY A 44 -5.23 5.09 -3.64
N ARG A 45 -5.56 4.89 -2.36
CA ARG A 45 -4.93 3.90 -1.48
C ARG A 45 -5.85 2.71 -1.27
N THR A 46 -5.30 1.50 -1.23
CA THR A 46 -6.07 0.25 -1.09
C THR A 46 -6.14 -0.26 0.34
N TYR A 47 -5.42 0.38 1.27
CA TYR A 47 -5.47 0.05 2.69
C TYR A 47 -5.43 1.34 3.52
N GLU A 48 -5.92 1.24 4.76
CA GLU A 48 -5.84 2.33 5.72
C GLU A 48 -4.55 2.20 6.52
N PHE A 49 -3.92 3.35 6.76
CA PHE A 49 -2.72 3.47 7.57
C PHE A 49 -2.98 4.52 8.64
N ASP A 50 -2.74 4.16 9.91
CA ASP A 50 -2.86 5.08 11.01
C ASP A 50 -1.48 5.67 11.34
N SER A 51 -1.32 6.96 11.04
CA SER A 51 -0.08 7.69 11.29
C SER A 51 0.25 7.90 12.77
N GLN A 52 -0.71 7.77 13.68
CA GLN A 52 -0.46 7.94 15.12
C GLN A 52 0.27 6.72 15.70
N VAL A 53 -0.07 5.53 15.21
CA VAL A 53 0.57 4.27 15.63
C VAL A 53 1.57 3.72 14.61
N ASP A 54 1.67 4.32 13.42
CA ASP A 54 2.54 3.93 12.30
C ASP A 54 2.28 2.50 11.78
N LEU A 55 1.01 2.07 11.81
CA LEU A 55 0.59 0.71 11.45
C LEU A 55 -0.56 0.67 10.44
N PRO A 56 -0.55 -0.29 9.49
CA PRO A 56 -1.73 -0.64 8.69
C PRO A 56 -2.90 -1.06 9.57
N VAL A 57 -4.11 -0.60 9.24
CA VAL A 57 -5.35 -1.07 9.87
C VAL A 57 -5.79 -2.36 9.18
N THR A 58 -5.97 -3.42 9.96
CA THR A 58 -6.34 -4.75 9.50
C THR A 58 -7.80 -5.08 9.73
N SER A 59 -8.49 -4.46 10.69
CA SER A 59 -9.94 -4.63 10.85
C SER A 59 -10.61 -3.39 11.42
N ARG A 60 -11.93 -3.27 11.22
CA ARG A 60 -12.78 -2.25 11.87
C ARG A 60 -14.02 -2.89 12.45
N SER A 61 -14.39 -2.50 13.66
CA SER A 61 -15.70 -2.76 14.27
C SER A 61 -16.35 -1.44 14.64
N TYR A 62 -17.68 -1.37 14.51
CA TYR A 62 -18.45 -0.25 15.06
C TYR A 62 -19.02 -0.70 16.39
N ASP A 63 -18.68 0.00 17.47
CA ASP A 63 -19.33 -0.19 18.76
C ASP A 63 -20.55 0.75 18.84
N PRO A 64 -21.78 0.21 18.74
CA PRO A 64 -22.99 1.01 18.80
C PRO A 64 -23.26 1.60 20.20
N THR A 65 -22.61 1.07 21.24
CA THR A 65 -22.77 1.52 22.63
C THR A 65 -22.06 2.84 22.85
N TYR A 66 -20.84 2.96 22.34
CA TYR A 66 -20.02 4.17 22.48
C TYR A 66 -20.07 5.07 21.23
N GLY A 67 -20.64 4.58 20.12
CA GLY A 67 -20.68 5.32 18.86
C GLY A 67 -19.30 5.46 18.21
N GLU A 68 -18.38 4.54 18.53
CA GLU A 68 -16.98 4.61 18.11
C GLU A 68 -16.63 3.53 17.10
N VAL A 69 -15.64 3.83 16.26
CA VAL A 69 -15.04 2.86 15.35
C VAL A 69 -13.76 2.35 15.99
N GLU A 70 -13.79 1.10 16.44
CA GLU A 70 -12.62 0.38 16.88
C GLU A 70 -11.81 -0.07 15.66
N ARG A 71 -10.48 0.00 15.79
CA ARG A 71 -9.53 -0.40 14.74
C ARG A 71 -8.58 -1.45 15.30
N THR A 72 -8.37 -2.51 14.54
CA THR A 72 -7.25 -3.44 14.77
C THR A 72 -6.15 -3.14 13.78
N TYR A 73 -4.90 -3.29 14.21
CA TYR A 73 -3.72 -2.96 13.44
C TYR A 73 -2.89 -4.20 13.11
N ALA A 74 -2.09 -4.12 12.06
CA ALA A 74 -1.08 -5.13 11.76
C ALA A 74 -0.09 -5.22 12.92
N LYS A 75 0.16 -6.44 13.41
CA LYS A 75 1.16 -6.70 14.44
C LYS A 75 2.51 -6.96 13.76
N PHE A 76 3.55 -6.34 14.28
CA PHE A 76 4.94 -6.55 13.86
C PHE A 76 5.76 -7.06 15.06
N GLY A 77 6.27 -8.28 14.97
CA GLY A 77 7.09 -8.95 15.99
C GLY A 77 7.63 -10.29 15.49
N GLU A 78 8.58 -10.91 16.22
CA GLU A 78 9.16 -12.21 15.84
C GLU A 78 8.10 -13.32 15.74
N ASP A 79 7.04 -13.23 16.55
CA ASP A 79 5.91 -14.19 16.57
C ASP A 79 4.70 -13.73 15.73
N SER A 80 4.79 -12.63 14.98
CA SER A 80 3.63 -12.13 14.23
C SER A 80 3.55 -12.75 12.83
N GLU A 81 2.64 -13.70 12.65
CA GLU A 81 2.34 -14.33 11.35
C GLU A 81 1.38 -13.48 10.48
N THR A 82 1.44 -12.15 10.55
CA THR A 82 0.54 -11.31 9.72
C THR A 82 1.08 -11.15 8.30
N GLY A 83 0.20 -11.13 7.30
CA GLY A 83 0.58 -10.92 5.89
C GLY A 83 1.38 -9.62 5.66
N PHE A 84 1.06 -8.55 6.39
CA PHE A 84 1.85 -7.29 6.34
C PHE A 84 3.26 -7.45 6.90
N GLN A 85 3.46 -8.23 7.97
CA GLN A 85 4.80 -8.52 8.51
C GLN A 85 5.61 -9.36 7.53
N ALA A 86 5.03 -10.43 6.97
CA ALA A 86 5.71 -11.30 6.01
C ALA A 86 6.20 -10.51 4.78
N LEU A 87 5.35 -9.62 4.28
CA LEU A 87 5.67 -8.72 3.18
C LEU A 87 6.79 -7.73 3.56
N ARG A 88 6.70 -7.07 4.73
CA ARG A 88 7.73 -6.15 5.23
C ARG A 88 9.09 -6.83 5.39
N SER A 89 9.12 -8.03 5.97
CA SER A 89 10.35 -8.83 6.15
C SER A 89 10.98 -9.22 4.82
N THR A 90 10.17 -9.52 3.81
CA THR A 90 10.66 -9.83 2.45
C THR A 90 11.28 -8.61 1.78
N ILE A 91 10.65 -7.44 1.90
CA ILE A 91 11.20 -6.17 1.42
C ILE A 91 12.52 -5.85 2.17
N TYR A 92 12.54 -6.01 3.49
CA TYR A 92 13.74 -5.75 4.30
C TYR A 92 14.91 -6.62 3.86
N ARG A 93 14.72 -7.93 3.73
CA ARG A 93 15.77 -8.85 3.25
C ARG A 93 16.28 -8.47 1.85
N SER A 94 15.40 -7.96 0.99
CA SER A 94 15.74 -7.62 -0.39
C SER A 94 16.47 -6.28 -0.54
N TYR A 95 16.16 -5.28 0.28
CA TYR A 95 16.60 -3.88 0.06
C TYR A 95 17.28 -3.22 1.26
N MET A 96 17.22 -3.82 2.45
CA MET A 96 17.91 -3.30 3.63
C MET A 96 19.12 -4.14 4.04
N GLY A 97 19.25 -5.36 3.48
CA GLY A 97 20.50 -6.14 3.49
C GLY A 97 21.53 -5.65 2.45
N ASP A 98 22.58 -6.42 2.22
CA ASP A 98 23.78 -5.99 1.49
C ASP A 98 23.60 -5.86 -0.05
N LEU A 99 22.47 -6.27 -0.62
CA LEU A 99 22.37 -6.57 -2.05
C LEU A 99 21.78 -5.44 -2.93
N LYS A 100 20.99 -4.51 -2.39
CA LYS A 100 20.34 -3.44 -3.19
C LYS A 100 20.19 -2.13 -2.42
N SER A 101 20.37 -0.99 -3.11
CA SER A 101 20.13 0.35 -2.53
C SER A 101 18.64 0.73 -2.60
N PRO A 102 17.94 0.91 -1.47
CA PRO A 102 16.52 1.29 -1.47
C PRO A 102 16.33 2.71 -2.04
N VAL A 103 17.30 3.59 -1.81
CA VAL A 103 17.29 4.97 -2.34
C VAL A 103 17.41 4.99 -3.86
N GLY A 104 18.30 4.15 -4.41
CA GLY A 104 18.48 4.02 -5.85
C GLY A 104 17.20 3.52 -6.53
N LEU A 105 16.58 2.47 -6.00
CA LEU A 105 15.30 1.98 -6.53
C LEU A 105 14.21 3.06 -6.44
N TYR A 106 14.07 3.71 -5.29
CA TYR A 106 12.96 4.63 -5.05
C TYR A 106 13.02 5.90 -5.92
N ARG A 107 14.20 6.30 -6.38
CA ARG A 107 14.38 7.42 -7.32
C ARG A 107 14.06 7.08 -8.78
N ASN A 108 13.89 5.80 -9.11
CA ASN A 108 13.57 5.34 -10.46
C ASN A 108 12.15 4.76 -10.48
N PRO A 109 11.11 5.58 -10.77
CA PRO A 109 9.71 5.18 -10.62
C PRO A 109 9.29 4.01 -11.51
N ASP A 110 9.93 3.84 -12.67
CA ASP A 110 9.73 2.71 -13.59
C ASP A 110 10.24 1.39 -12.99
N LEU A 111 11.47 1.39 -12.47
CA LEU A 111 12.03 0.21 -11.80
C LEU A 111 11.29 -0.10 -10.50
N LEU A 112 10.91 0.94 -9.73
CA LEU A 112 10.12 0.81 -8.52
C LEU A 112 8.75 0.17 -8.82
N LEU A 113 8.06 0.61 -9.89
CA LEU A 113 6.79 0.04 -10.32
C LEU A 113 6.95 -1.45 -10.65
N ALA A 114 7.98 -1.82 -11.41
CA ALA A 114 8.25 -3.20 -11.81
C ALA A 114 8.56 -4.10 -10.60
N ASP A 115 9.49 -3.69 -9.74
CA ASP A 115 9.88 -4.47 -8.56
C ASP A 115 8.73 -4.57 -7.55
N ALA A 116 7.98 -3.49 -7.31
CA ALA A 116 6.81 -3.52 -6.44
C ALA A 116 5.72 -4.45 -6.98
N THR A 117 5.49 -4.46 -8.29
CA THR A 117 4.56 -5.39 -8.94
C THR A 117 4.99 -6.84 -8.74
N ALA A 118 6.28 -7.13 -8.89
CA ALA A 118 6.80 -8.49 -8.72
C ALA A 118 6.65 -8.98 -7.27
N ILE A 119 6.92 -8.13 -6.28
CA ILE A 119 6.78 -8.47 -4.86
C ILE A 119 5.31 -8.65 -4.47
N ALA A 120 4.43 -7.76 -4.94
CA ALA A 120 3.00 -7.80 -4.62
C ALA A 120 2.31 -9.10 -5.08
N LYS A 121 2.84 -9.76 -6.13
CA LYS A 121 2.34 -11.02 -6.68
C LYS A 121 2.87 -12.28 -5.99
N GLN A 122 3.73 -12.15 -4.97
CA GLN A 122 4.30 -13.32 -4.27
C GLN A 122 3.33 -13.98 -3.27
N ASP A 123 2.05 -13.62 -3.28
CA ASP A 123 1.01 -14.12 -2.37
C ASP A 123 1.45 -14.14 -0.89
N LEU A 124 2.18 -13.10 -0.46
CA LEU A 124 2.68 -12.98 0.92
C LEU A 124 1.65 -12.38 1.88
N LEU A 125 0.63 -11.73 1.33
CA LEU A 125 -0.43 -11.08 2.09
C LEU A 125 -1.63 -12.03 2.23
N THR A 126 -1.35 -13.27 2.65
CA THR A 126 -2.36 -14.28 2.96
C THR A 126 -3.05 -13.92 4.27
N GLU A 127 -4.38 -14.11 4.33
CA GLU A 127 -5.19 -13.97 5.55
C GLU A 127 -5.29 -12.56 6.15
N VAL A 128 -4.93 -11.51 5.40
CA VAL A 128 -5.29 -10.16 5.84
C VAL A 128 -6.77 -9.95 5.51
N ASP A 129 -7.56 -9.78 6.55
CA ASP A 129 -8.98 -9.43 6.48
C ASP A 129 -9.11 -7.96 6.07
N VAL A 130 -8.62 -7.59 4.88
CA VAL A 130 -8.63 -6.21 4.42
C VAL A 130 -10.06 -5.69 4.50
N VAL A 131 -10.24 -4.62 5.27
CA VAL A 131 -11.54 -4.05 5.64
C VAL A 131 -12.30 -3.63 4.38
N GLN A 132 -13.02 -4.59 3.81
CA GLN A 132 -13.72 -4.49 2.55
C GLN A 132 -12.76 -4.17 1.38
N ASN A 133 -13.12 -4.59 0.17
CA ASN A 133 -12.40 -4.17 -1.03
C ASN A 133 -12.72 -2.69 -1.30
N ARG A 134 -11.97 -1.78 -0.68
CA ARG A 134 -12.23 -0.34 -0.69
C ARG A 134 -10.98 0.44 -1.05
N MET A 135 -11.10 1.33 -2.03
CA MET A 135 -10.10 2.37 -2.24
C MET A 135 -10.46 3.62 -1.44
N LEU A 136 -9.45 4.29 -0.89
CA LEU A 136 -9.53 5.51 -0.10
C LEU A 136 -8.89 6.67 -0.86
N ASP A 137 -9.35 7.90 -0.58
CA ASP A 137 -8.83 9.15 -1.14
C ASP A 137 -8.76 9.11 -2.68
N VAL A 138 -9.86 8.69 -3.29
CA VAL A 138 -9.90 8.40 -4.72
C VAL A 138 -9.99 9.70 -5.51
N SER A 139 -9.11 9.87 -6.48
CA SER A 139 -9.15 10.99 -7.43
C SER A 139 -9.10 10.47 -8.87
N PHE A 140 -10.13 10.80 -9.65
CA PHE A 140 -10.25 10.41 -11.05
C PHE A 140 -9.35 11.29 -11.91
N TYR A 141 -8.46 10.66 -12.68
CA TYR A 141 -7.40 11.35 -13.42
C TYR A 141 -7.96 12.32 -14.47
N GLU A 142 -8.93 11.87 -15.28
CA GLU A 142 -9.46 12.68 -16.38
C GLU A 142 -10.36 13.83 -15.92
N SER A 143 -11.19 13.59 -14.90
CA SER A 143 -12.19 14.57 -14.46
C SER A 143 -11.71 15.46 -13.32
N GLY A 144 -10.60 15.10 -12.66
CA GLY A 144 -10.11 15.75 -11.45
C GLY A 144 -11.02 15.59 -10.22
N LYS A 145 -12.16 14.90 -10.33
CA LYS A 145 -13.10 14.69 -9.22
C LYS A 145 -12.46 13.81 -8.15
N ALA A 146 -12.66 14.20 -6.89
CA ALA A 146 -12.23 13.42 -5.73
C ALA A 146 -13.45 12.90 -4.96
N ILE A 147 -13.39 11.64 -4.52
CA ILE A 147 -14.35 11.01 -3.62
C ILE A 147 -13.62 10.38 -2.43
N PRO A 148 -14.22 10.37 -1.23
CA PRO A 148 -13.52 9.91 -0.02
C PRO A 148 -13.19 8.42 -0.07
N PHE A 149 -14.05 7.61 -0.70
CA PHE A 149 -13.82 6.19 -0.89
C PHE A 149 -14.60 5.64 -2.08
N LEU A 150 -14.15 4.49 -2.57
CA LEU A 150 -14.80 3.68 -3.60
C LEU A 150 -14.87 2.24 -3.09
N ILE A 151 -16.07 1.68 -2.99
CA ILE A 151 -16.25 0.25 -2.72
C ILE A 151 -16.14 -0.47 -4.06
N SER A 152 -15.33 -1.50 -4.07
CA SER A 152 -15.01 -2.28 -5.24
C SER A 152 -15.42 -3.72 -4.98
N ASP A 153 -16.12 -4.35 -5.92
CA ASP A 153 -16.51 -5.74 -5.74
C ASP A 153 -15.28 -6.66 -5.62
N LYS A 154 -15.50 -7.88 -5.09
CA LYS A 154 -14.45 -8.85 -4.76
C LYS A 154 -13.51 -9.24 -5.92
N LEU A 155 -13.85 -8.88 -7.16
CA LEU A 155 -13.12 -9.20 -8.39
C LEU A 155 -12.63 -7.98 -9.17
N ALA A 156 -12.64 -6.78 -8.60
CA ALA A 156 -12.12 -5.63 -9.34
C ALA A 156 -10.62 -5.78 -9.58
N GLU A 157 -10.27 -5.89 -10.86
CA GLU A 157 -8.89 -5.86 -11.29
C GLU A 157 -8.38 -4.42 -11.22
N LEU A 158 -7.33 -4.24 -10.42
CA LEU A 158 -6.57 -3.00 -10.36
C LEU A 158 -5.26 -3.23 -11.09
N GLU A 159 -4.92 -2.36 -12.03
CA GLU A 159 -3.65 -2.43 -12.75
C GLU A 159 -2.86 -1.16 -12.44
N PRO A 160 -1.69 -1.24 -11.76
CA PRO A 160 -0.87 -0.07 -11.53
C PRO A 160 -0.13 0.26 -12.83
N ILE A 161 -0.43 1.42 -13.41
CA ILE A 161 0.12 1.83 -14.70
C ILE A 161 1.25 2.85 -14.57
N SER A 162 1.30 3.59 -13.45
CA SER A 162 2.34 4.60 -13.23
C SER A 162 2.47 4.98 -11.76
N LEU A 163 3.61 5.57 -11.41
CA LEU A 163 3.88 6.23 -10.14
C LEU A 163 4.01 7.74 -10.39
N ILE A 164 3.06 8.52 -9.88
CA ILE A 164 3.00 9.97 -10.04
C ILE A 164 3.62 10.61 -8.82
N SER A 165 4.70 11.37 -8.99
CA SER A 165 5.30 12.14 -7.91
C SER A 165 4.33 13.24 -7.44
N LYS A 166 4.01 13.22 -6.14
CA LYS A 166 3.36 14.32 -5.43
C LYS A 166 4.47 15.16 -4.80
N ASN A 167 5.05 16.06 -5.58
CA ASN A 167 5.90 17.13 -5.06
C ASN A 167 5.02 18.31 -4.65
#